data_AF-A0A4Y7PJU6-F1
#
_entry.id   AF-A0A4Y7PJU6-F1
#
_cell.length_a   1.000
_cell.length_b   1.000
_cell.length_c   1.000
_cell.angle_alpha   90.00
_cell.angle_beta   90.00
_cell.angle_gamma   90.00
#
_symmetry.space_group_name_H-M   'P 1'
#
loop_
_entity.id
_entity.type
_entity.pdbx_description
1 polymer ?
#
loop_
_entity_poly.entity_id
_entity_poly.type
_entity_poly.pdbx_seq_one_letter_code
_entity_poly.pdbx_strand_id
1 'polypeptide(L)' 'MPIVTADGDCYIPLRCGQVAPVLQLPCEITSEIFQHCLPEDGLPQPSIRSAPILLSFVCSTWRELSIRCPRLW' A
#
# COMPACT_ATOMS: atom_id res chain seq x y z
N MET A 1 -7.55 -21.83 28.93
CA MET A 1 -6.54 -22.90 29.00
C MET A 1 -5.45 -22.56 28.00
N PRO A 2 -4.29 -22.06 28.45
CA PRO A 2 -3.19 -21.68 27.58
C PRO A 2 -2.38 -22.92 27.20
N ILE A 3 -1.89 -22.97 25.96
CA ILE A 3 -0.87 -23.95 25.54
C ILE A 3 0.51 -23.34 25.79
N VAL A 4 1.21 -23.93 26.75
CA VAL A 4 2.64 -23.69 27.01
C VAL A 4 3.45 -24.35 25.90
N THR A 5 4.39 -23.62 25.30
CA THR A 5 5.48 -24.21 24.51
C THR A 5 6.79 -23.77 25.13
N ALA A 6 7.65 -24.76 25.39
CA ALA A 6 8.81 -24.70 26.28
C ALA A 6 10.11 -24.38 25.52
N ASP A 7 10.15 -23.25 24.81
CA ASP A 7 11.38 -22.73 24.22
C ASP A 7 11.42 -21.21 24.45
N GLY A 8 12.52 -20.72 25.01
CA GLY A 8 12.68 -19.39 25.60
C GLY A 8 12.73 -18.23 24.61
N ASP A 9 12.01 -18.30 23.50
CA ASP A 9 11.86 -17.20 22.56
C ASP A 9 10.61 -16.37 22.90
N CYS A 10 10.84 -15.11 23.22
CA CYS A 10 9.79 -14.09 23.35
C CYS A 10 9.17 -13.89 21.96
N TYR A 11 8.19 -14.73 21.61
CA TYR A 11 7.35 -14.48 20.44
C TYR A 11 6.45 -13.30 20.77
N ILE A 12 6.95 -12.10 20.48
CA ILE A 12 6.10 -10.92 20.33
C ILE A 12 4.99 -11.30 19.32
N PRO A 13 3.70 -11.28 19.68
CA PRO A 13 2.67 -11.33 18.66
C PRO A 13 2.77 -10.01 17.92
N LEU A 14 3.48 -10.00 16.79
CA LEU A 14 3.49 -8.89 15.86
C LEU A 14 2.05 -8.68 15.39
N ARG A 15 1.37 -7.76 16.09
CA ARG A 15 0.06 -7.13 15.87
C ARG A 15 -0.87 -7.88 14.89
N CYS A 16 -1.89 -8.51 15.46
CA CYS A 16 -3.08 -8.94 14.73
C CYS A 16 -3.73 -7.73 14.03
N GLY A 17 -3.51 -7.63 12.71
CA GLY A 17 -4.62 -7.47 11.77
C GLY A 17 -5.26 -6.10 11.59
N GLN A 18 -4.61 -4.99 11.90
CA GLN A 18 -5.07 -3.70 11.35
C GLN A 18 -4.56 -3.53 9.93
N VAL A 19 -5.20 -4.22 8.99
CA VAL A 19 -5.10 -3.88 7.57
C VAL A 19 -5.68 -2.47 7.44
N ALA A 20 -4.84 -1.52 6.99
CA ALA A 20 -5.30 -0.15 6.80
C ALA A 20 -6.57 -0.17 5.93
N PRO A 21 -7.64 0.59 6.24
CA PRO A 21 -8.91 0.53 5.51
C PRO A 21 -8.73 0.69 3.99
N VAL A 22 -7.74 1.48 3.59
CA VAL A 22 -7.38 1.72 2.19
C VAL A 22 -6.81 0.50 1.46
N LEU A 23 -6.33 -0.51 2.18
CA LEU A 23 -5.91 -1.81 1.64
C LEU A 23 -7.06 -2.82 1.58
N GLN A 24 -8.21 -2.52 2.21
CA GLN A 24 -9.43 -3.32 2.13
C GLN A 24 -10.30 -2.91 0.94
N LEU A 25 -10.01 -1.77 0.31
CA LEU A 25 -10.71 -1.29 -0.87
C LEU A 25 -10.38 -2.19 -2.09
N PRO A 26 -11.35 -2.42 -2.99
CA PRO A 26 -11.09 -3.03 -4.28
C PRO A 26 -10.02 -2.25 -5.06
N CYS A 27 -9.21 -2.97 -5.84
CA CYS A 27 -8.16 -2.36 -6.65
C CYS A 27 -8.66 -1.27 -7.61
N GLU A 28 -9.89 -1.40 -8.11
CA GLU A 28 -10.55 -0.39 -8.96
C GLU A 28 -10.69 0.93 -8.22
N ILE A 29 -11.24 0.92 -7.00
CA ILE A 29 -11.46 2.12 -6.20
C ILE A 29 -10.14 2.77 -5.83
N THR A 30 -9.15 1.97 -5.40
CA THR A 30 -7.82 2.49 -5.08
C THR A 30 -7.14 3.10 -6.32
N SER A 31 -7.32 2.50 -7.50
CA SER A 31 -6.81 3.05 -8.77
C SER A 31 -7.49 4.37 -9.15
N GLU A 32 -8.79 4.53 -8.93
CA GLU A 32 -9.50 5.80 -9.15
C GLU A 32 -8.99 6.89 -8.20
N ILE A 33 -8.83 6.57 -6.91
CA ILE A 33 -8.22 7.49 -5.93
C ILE A 33 -6.83 7.93 -6.39
N PHE A 34 -6.02 6.99 -6.87
CA PHE A 34 -4.66 7.28 -7.32
C PHE A 34 -4.65 8.16 -8.57
N GLN A 35 -5.60 7.99 -9.50
CA GLN A 35 -5.77 8.86 -10.67
C GLN A 35 -6.09 10.30 -10.26
N HIS A 36 -6.95 10.49 -9.27
CA HIS A 36 -7.23 11.82 -8.71
C HIS A 36 -6.06 12.44 -7.94
N CYS A 37 -5.04 11.64 -7.58
CA CYS A 37 -3.81 12.15 -6.96
C CYS A 37 -2.76 12.58 -7.99
N LEU A 38 -3.00 12.34 -9.29
CA LEU A 38 -2.10 12.76 -10.35
C LEU A 38 -2.24 14.28 -10.58
N PRO A 39 -1.14 14.98 -10.89
CA PRO A 39 -1.22 16.40 -11.24
C PRO A 39 -2.05 16.59 -12.52
N GLU A 40 -3.05 17.48 -12.47
CA GLU A 40 -3.91 17.82 -13.61
C GLU A 40 -3.15 18.64 -14.68
N ASP A 41 -2.11 19.37 -14.26
CA ASP A 41 -1.32 20.27 -15.10
C ASP A 41 0.06 19.68 -15.42
N GLY A 42 0.15 18.99 -16.55
CA GLY A 42 1.42 18.67 -17.21
C GLY A 42 1.74 17.17 -17.34
N LEU A 43 2.78 16.88 -18.10
CA LEU A 43 3.29 15.51 -18.25
C LEU A 43 3.69 14.97 -16.87
N PRO A 44 3.32 13.72 -16.51
CA PRO A 44 3.70 13.13 -15.24
C PRO A 44 5.22 13.05 -15.17
N GLN A 45 5.82 13.97 -14.41
CA GLN A 45 7.26 13.90 -14.15
C GLN A 45 7.50 12.79 -13.13
N PRO A 46 8.41 11.84 -13.41
CA PRO A 46 8.77 10.79 -12.47
C PRO A 46 9.52 11.42 -11.29
N SER A 47 8.77 11.90 -10.31
CA SER A 47 9.28 12.51 -9.09
C SER A 47 8.89 11.64 -7.91
N ILE A 48 9.84 11.39 -7.01
CA ILE A 48 9.58 10.71 -5.74
C ILE A 48 8.57 11.45 -4.87
N ARG A 49 8.32 12.73 -5.15
CA ARG A 49 7.36 13.58 -4.43
C ARG A 49 5.99 13.67 -5.11
N SER A 50 5.81 13.03 -6.26
CA SER A 50 4.58 13.06 -7.02
C SER A 50 4.01 11.66 -7.18
N ALA A 51 2.68 11.55 -7.23
CA ALA A 51 2.04 10.32 -7.69
C ALA A 51 2.44 10.06 -9.16
N PRO A 52 2.56 8.78 -9.58
CA PRO A 52 2.27 7.56 -8.83
C PRO A 52 3.44 7.03 -7.96
N ILE A 53 4.64 7.58 -8.14
CA ILE A 53 5.85 7.09 -7.48
C ILE A 53 5.76 7.23 -5.96
N LEU A 54 5.26 8.36 -5.45
CA LEU A 54 5.03 8.56 -4.01
C LEU A 54 4.18 7.45 -3.39
N LEU A 55 3.13 7.00 -4.11
CA LEU A 55 2.19 5.97 -3.64
C LEU A 55 2.86 4.59 -3.56
N SER A 56 3.83 4.32 -4.45
CA SER A 56 4.59 3.07 -4.44
C SER A 56 5.53 2.92 -3.23
N PHE A 57 5.83 4.00 -2.51
CA PHE A 57 6.67 3.99 -1.31
C PHE A 57 5.90 3.79 0.00
N VAL A 58 4.56 3.80 -0.03
CA VAL A 58 3.74 3.70 1.19
C VAL A 58 3.73 2.27 1.75
N CYS A 59 3.47 1.28 0.90
CA CYS A 59 3.49 -0.15 1.26
C CYS A 59 3.65 -1.04 0.02
N SER A 60 3.98 -2.32 0.23
CA SER A 60 4.15 -3.30 -0.84
C SER A 60 2.89 -3.50 -1.69
N THR A 61 1.71 -3.50 -1.06
CA THR A 61 0.43 -3.65 -1.77
C THR A 61 0.14 -2.47 -2.70
N TRP A 62 0.41 -1.24 -2.26
CA TRP A 62 0.24 -0.05 -3.10
C TRP A 62 1.24 -0.02 -4.24
N ARG A 63 2.48 -0.44 -3.99
CA ARG A 63 3.49 -0.60 -5.04
C ARG A 63 3.01 -1.57 -6.12
N GLU A 64 2.48 -2.72 -5.73
CA GLU A 64 1.97 -3.70 -6.68
C GLU A 64 0.76 -3.16 -7.46
N LEU A 65 -0.17 -2.48 -6.80
CA LEU A 65 -1.28 -1.81 -7.48
C LEU A 65 -0.83 -0.74 -8.47
N SER A 66 0.10 0.14 -8.08
CA SER A 66 0.64 1.18 -8.95
C SER A 66 1.38 0.61 -10.16
N ILE A 67 2.05 -0.54 -10.04
CA ILE A 67 2.69 -1.24 -11.16
C ILE A 67 1.65 -1.92 -12.06
N ARG A 68 0.61 -2.51 -11.48
CA ARG A 68 -0.45 -3.22 -12.23
C ARG A 68 -1.44 -2.30 -12.93
N CYS A 69 -1.52 -1.03 -12.52
CA CYS A 69 -2.37 -0.02 -13.14
C CYS A 69 -1.55 0.89 -14.07
N PRO A 70 -1.37 0.53 -15.36
CA PRO A 70 -0.63 1.36 -16.31
C PRO A 70 -1.29 2.73 -16.56
N ARG A 71 -2.57 2.90 -16.22
CA ARG A 71 -3.29 4.19 -16.28
C ARG A 71 -2.71 5.26 -15.35
N LEU A 72 -1.85 4.88 -14.41
CA LEU A 72 -1.21 5.78 -13.45
C LEU A 72 0.13 6.35 -13.93
N TRP A 73 0.68 5.80 -15.03
CA TRP A 73 1.95 6.19 -15.64
C TRP A 73 1.72 6.90 -16.96
#